data_AF-A0A261BXX4-F1
#
_entry.id   AF-A0A261BXX4-F1
#
_cell.length_a   1.000
_cell.length_b   1.000
_cell.length_c   1.000
_cell.angle_alpha   90.00
_cell.angle_beta   90.00
_cell.angle_gamma   90.00
#
_symmetry.space_group_name_H-M   'P 1'
#
loop_
_entity.id
_entity.type
_entity.pdbx_description
1 polymer ?
#
loop_
_entity_poly.entity_id
_entity_poly.type
_entity_poly.pdbx_seq_one_letter_code
_entity_poly.pdbx_strand_id
1 'polypeptide(L)'
;MVNTYTSLFYVAFVRPESHGLQPNGLFGLGKEFKDTCLDDTCSSLLALQLLTHTLIKPVPKFLKDVVIPYFVKLFRLRMYTSRTEATRIEAEEDDQANVLVREWLKPSAGDFVLWEMNEKIIMFGTTMMFASLFPLAPLLALIIGFVDMRIDAHRLIWFNRKPIPMITNGIGIWLPILTFLQYCAVFTNAFIVAFTSGFCSTFLADNEYCTVQNRLIIVIVFQNLVFGLKYLLSSVIPSVPASIKVALRKKRYVVAHIMEKGDVPHKTRIKKRTRIAKLAWITSNQRVQRGKKKETPLKNKRLLAED
;
A
#
# COMPACT_ATOMS: atom_id res chain seq x y z
N MET A 1 -2.38 12.02 -10.90
CA MET A 1 -0.97 11.94 -11.34
C MET A 1 -0.42 13.29 -11.76
N VAL A 2 -0.96 13.94 -12.81
CA VAL A 2 -0.46 15.24 -13.33
C VAL A 2 -0.25 16.27 -12.21
N ASN A 3 -1.29 16.64 -11.46
CA ASN A 3 -1.18 17.62 -10.36
C ASN A 3 -0.10 17.28 -9.31
N THR A 4 0.21 16.01 -9.12
CA THR A 4 1.23 15.57 -8.14
C THR A 4 2.65 15.64 -8.70
N TYR A 5 2.84 15.30 -9.98
CA TYR A 5 4.16 15.22 -10.58
C TYR A 5 4.58 16.51 -11.30
N THR A 6 3.64 17.33 -11.79
CA THR A 6 3.95 18.52 -12.59
C THR A 6 4.91 19.47 -11.89
N SER A 7 4.75 19.70 -10.58
CA SER A 7 5.67 20.57 -9.83
C SER A 7 7.08 20.00 -9.73
N LEU A 8 7.21 18.67 -9.63
CA LEU A 8 8.51 17.99 -9.61
C LEU A 8 9.16 18.02 -11.00
N PHE A 9 8.38 17.77 -12.06
CA PHE A 9 8.85 17.86 -13.44
C PHE A 9 9.28 19.26 -13.84
N TYR A 10 8.53 20.28 -13.39
CA TYR A 10 8.87 21.68 -13.63
C TYR A 10 10.22 22.04 -13.00
N VAL A 11 10.41 21.71 -11.72
CA VAL A 11 11.68 21.99 -11.03
C VAL A 11 12.83 21.18 -11.62
N ALA A 12 12.59 19.93 -12.05
CA ALA A 12 13.62 19.08 -12.61
C ALA A 12 14.10 19.49 -14.01
N PHE A 13 13.19 19.93 -14.90
CA PHE A 13 13.51 20.09 -16.33
C PHE A 13 13.28 21.49 -16.90
N VAL A 14 12.37 22.28 -16.33
CA VAL A 14 12.01 23.60 -16.88
C VAL A 14 12.80 24.70 -16.19
N ARG A 15 13.09 24.53 -14.89
CA ARG A 15 13.77 25.51 -14.05
C ARG A 15 15.29 25.64 -14.28
N PRO A 16 16.05 24.56 -14.58
CA PRO A 16 17.47 24.68 -14.86
C PRO A 16 17.75 25.41 -16.18
N GLU A 17 18.63 26.41 -16.15
CA GLU A 17 19.03 27.17 -17.34
C GLU A 17 19.88 26.36 -18.33
N SER A 18 20.58 25.34 -17.82
CA SER A 18 21.50 24.47 -18.58
C SER A 18 20.83 23.65 -19.71
N HIS A 19 19.51 23.69 -19.81
CA HIS A 19 18.75 22.96 -20.84
C HIS A 19 18.37 23.83 -22.04
N GLY A 20 18.63 25.14 -21.98
CA GLY A 20 18.32 26.06 -23.08
C GLY A 20 16.82 26.19 -23.36
N LEU A 21 15.95 25.79 -22.43
CA LEU A 21 14.48 25.88 -22.57
C LEU A 21 13.93 27.30 -22.35
N GLN A 22 14.71 28.20 -21.75
CA GLN A 22 14.30 29.59 -21.45
C GLN A 22 15.19 30.64 -22.15
N PRO A 23 15.38 30.61 -23.48
CA PRO A 23 16.24 31.58 -24.16
C PRO A 23 15.67 33.02 -24.14
N ASN A 24 14.34 33.16 -24.09
CA ASN A 24 13.62 34.45 -24.06
C ASN A 24 12.69 34.58 -22.84
N GLY A 25 13.13 34.08 -21.68
CA GLY A 25 12.31 34.00 -20.46
C GLY A 25 11.38 32.78 -20.45
N LEU A 26 10.62 32.61 -19.36
CA LEU A 26 9.72 31.48 -19.17
C LEU A 26 8.63 31.49 -20.26
N PHE A 27 8.60 30.47 -21.13
CA PHE A 27 7.66 30.34 -22.26
C PHE A 27 7.55 31.58 -23.18
N GLY A 28 8.61 32.39 -23.27
CA GLY A 28 8.62 33.57 -24.13
C GLY A 28 7.93 34.81 -23.53
N LEU A 29 7.67 34.83 -22.22
CA LEU A 29 7.09 35.99 -21.53
C LEU A 29 8.08 37.16 -21.32
N GLY A 30 9.32 37.04 -21.80
CA GLY A 30 10.35 38.10 -21.71
C GLY A 30 11.39 37.84 -20.63
N LYS A 31 12.56 38.49 -20.76
CA LYS A 31 13.77 38.24 -19.93
C LYS A 31 13.58 38.54 -18.43
N GLU A 32 12.57 39.33 -18.08
CA GLU A 32 12.18 39.68 -16.70
C GLU A 32 11.60 38.48 -15.94
N PHE A 33 10.93 37.54 -16.64
CA PHE A 33 10.26 36.39 -16.04
C PHE A 33 11.11 35.13 -16.19
N LYS A 34 12.24 35.10 -15.46
CA LYS A 34 13.18 33.96 -15.47
C LYS A 34 13.25 33.33 -14.07
N ASP A 35 12.70 32.13 -13.94
CA ASP A 35 12.80 31.35 -12.71
C ASP A 35 14.00 30.41 -12.83
N THR A 36 15.16 30.88 -12.34
CA THR A 36 16.42 30.13 -12.35
C THR A 36 16.83 29.72 -10.96
N CYS A 37 17.42 28.53 -10.85
CA CYS A 37 18.11 28.11 -9.64
C CYS A 37 19.53 28.67 -9.61
N LEU A 38 20.07 28.88 -8.40
CA LEU A 38 21.49 29.13 -8.21
C LEU A 38 22.29 27.89 -8.65
N ASP A 39 23.50 28.10 -9.16
CA ASP A 39 24.38 27.00 -9.62
C ASP A 39 24.48 25.89 -8.55
N ASP A 40 24.36 24.63 -9.00
CA ASP A 40 24.34 23.38 -8.22
C ASP A 40 23.21 23.17 -7.19
N THR A 41 22.44 24.20 -6.83
CA THR A 41 21.39 24.10 -5.79
C THR A 41 20.05 23.51 -6.29
N CYS A 42 19.87 23.37 -7.60
CA CYS A 42 18.61 22.88 -8.18
C CYS A 42 18.29 21.42 -7.77
N SER A 43 19.33 20.58 -7.71
CA SER A 43 19.21 19.16 -7.36
C SER A 43 18.81 18.96 -5.90
N SER A 44 19.39 19.73 -4.99
CA SER A 44 19.08 19.69 -3.55
C SER A 44 17.70 20.26 -3.24
N LEU A 45 17.27 21.30 -3.95
CA LEU A 45 15.91 21.83 -3.86
C LEU A 45 14.87 20.77 -4.26
N LEU A 46 15.12 20.07 -5.36
CA LEU A 46 14.25 19.00 -5.83
C LEU A 46 14.21 17.83 -4.83
N ALA A 47 15.36 17.45 -4.26
CA ALA A 47 15.43 16.42 -3.21
C ALA A 47 14.64 16.84 -1.95
N LEU A 48 14.72 18.10 -1.53
CA LEU A 48 13.96 18.63 -0.40
C LEU A 48 12.45 18.64 -0.70
N GLN A 49 12.05 19.01 -1.90
CA GLN A 49 10.65 18.96 -2.34
C GLN A 49 10.12 17.52 -2.33
N LEU A 50 10.91 16.54 -2.79
CA LEU A 50 10.57 15.12 -2.74
C LEU A 50 10.45 14.60 -1.30
N LEU A 51 11.38 14.98 -0.43
CA LEU A 51 11.34 14.62 0.99
C LEU A 51 10.08 15.17 1.66
N THR A 52 9.79 16.45 1.42
CA THR A 52 8.59 17.14 1.91
C THR A 52 7.33 16.43 1.41
N HIS A 53 7.30 16.04 0.13
CA HIS A 53 6.18 15.31 -0.45
C HIS A 53 5.97 13.95 0.20
N THR A 54 7.06 13.22 0.48
CA THR A 54 7.03 11.89 1.06
C THR A 54 6.56 11.94 2.51
N LEU A 55 6.97 12.96 3.28
CA LEU A 55 6.65 13.10 4.70
C LEU A 55 5.30 13.77 4.95
N ILE A 56 4.99 14.87 4.23
CA ILE A 56 3.84 15.72 4.55
C ILE A 56 2.56 15.20 3.93
N LYS A 57 2.58 14.66 2.71
CA LYS A 57 1.34 14.22 2.06
C LYS A 57 0.55 13.13 2.80
N PRO A 58 1.20 12.17 3.50
CA PRO A 58 0.48 11.21 4.33
C PRO A 58 -0.17 11.84 5.58
N VAL A 59 0.29 13.00 6.05
CA VAL A 59 -0.12 13.58 7.34
C VAL A 59 -1.61 13.96 7.38
N PRO A 60 -2.19 14.70 6.43
CA PRO A 60 -3.62 15.03 6.45
C PRO A 60 -4.51 13.78 6.47
N LYS A 61 -4.09 12.73 5.76
CA LYS A 61 -4.79 11.45 5.77
C LYS A 61 -4.66 10.75 7.11
N PHE A 62 -3.45 10.67 7.68
CA PHE A 62 -3.23 10.14 9.02
C PHE A 62 -4.14 10.82 10.06
N LEU A 63 -4.23 12.15 10.01
CA LEU A 63 -5.14 12.92 10.87
C LEU A 63 -6.60 12.54 10.61
N LYS A 64 -7.04 12.50 9.35
CA LYS A 64 -8.41 12.10 9.02
C LYS A 64 -8.75 10.68 9.49
N ASP A 65 -7.84 9.74 9.32
CA ASP A 65 -8.08 8.32 9.51
C ASP A 65 -7.94 7.87 10.98
N VAL A 66 -7.11 8.54 11.78
CA VAL A 66 -6.89 8.20 13.19
C VAL A 66 -7.62 9.17 14.10
N VAL A 67 -7.47 10.48 13.87
CA VAL A 67 -7.84 11.52 14.82
C VAL A 67 -9.36 11.75 14.80
N ILE A 68 -9.98 11.87 13.62
CA ILE A 68 -11.42 12.08 13.49
C ILE A 68 -12.25 10.94 14.13
N PRO A 69 -12.04 9.64 13.82
CA PRO A 69 -12.89 8.60 14.40
C PRO A 69 -12.70 8.48 15.92
N TYR A 70 -11.51 8.77 16.44
CA TYR A 70 -11.26 8.83 17.87
C TYR A 70 -12.02 10.00 18.54
N PHE A 71 -11.96 11.19 17.95
CA PHE A 71 -12.72 12.35 18.44
C PHE A 71 -14.23 12.14 18.39
N VAL A 72 -14.75 11.60 17.29
CA VAL A 72 -16.19 11.30 17.16
C VAL A 72 -16.64 10.25 18.19
N LYS A 73 -15.79 9.24 18.48
CA LYS A 73 -16.06 8.25 19.52
C LYS A 73 -16.06 8.90 20.91
N LEU A 74 -15.06 9.73 21.22
CA LEU A 74 -14.94 10.43 22.49
C LEU A 74 -16.12 11.40 22.71
N PHE A 75 -16.50 12.14 21.68
CA PHE A 75 -17.63 13.07 21.72
C PHE A 75 -18.97 12.34 21.87
N ARG A 76 -19.18 11.23 21.16
CA ARG A 76 -20.37 10.37 21.34
C ARG A 76 -20.43 9.77 22.74
N LEU A 77 -19.31 9.29 23.29
CA LEU A 77 -19.27 8.79 24.66
C LEU A 77 -19.60 9.89 25.66
N ARG A 78 -19.03 11.09 25.52
CA ARG A 78 -19.33 12.23 26.40
C ARG A 78 -20.81 12.64 26.34
N MET A 79 -21.40 12.66 25.15
CA MET A 79 -22.83 12.96 24.97
C MET A 79 -23.73 11.82 25.48
N TYR A 80 -23.30 10.56 25.35
CA TYR A 80 -24.01 9.39 25.87
C TYR A 80 -24.00 9.36 27.40
N THR A 81 -22.87 9.59 28.07
CA THR A 81 -22.76 9.61 29.54
C THR A 81 -23.69 10.66 30.16
N SER A 82 -23.85 11.83 29.52
CA SER A 82 -24.82 12.86 29.93
C SER A 82 -26.29 12.45 29.79
N ARG A 83 -26.57 11.36 29.06
CA ARG A 83 -27.92 10.83 28.77
C ARG A 83 -28.18 9.46 29.43
N THR A 84 -27.13 8.72 29.82
CA THR A 84 -27.22 7.35 30.39
C THR A 84 -27.69 7.32 31.84
N GLU A 85 -27.63 8.44 32.56
CA GLU A 85 -28.20 8.53 33.92
C GLU A 85 -29.71 8.21 33.92
N ALA A 86 -30.39 8.36 32.77
CA ALA A 86 -31.80 8.05 32.60
C ALA A 86 -32.13 6.64 32.05
N THR A 87 -31.16 5.82 31.60
CA THR A 87 -31.44 4.59 30.81
C THR A 87 -30.79 3.30 31.34
N ARG A 88 -30.11 3.35 32.50
CA ARG A 88 -29.37 2.21 33.07
C ARG A 88 -30.22 1.02 33.57
N ILE A 89 -31.55 1.17 33.66
CA ILE A 89 -32.42 0.19 34.34
C ILE A 89 -32.89 -0.97 33.42
N GLU A 90 -32.79 -0.87 32.09
CA GLU A 90 -33.40 -1.86 31.16
C GLU A 90 -32.42 -2.75 30.35
N ALA A 91 -31.10 -2.56 30.45
CA ALA A 91 -30.16 -3.06 29.43
C ALA A 91 -29.39 -4.36 29.78
N GLU A 92 -29.88 -5.19 30.70
CA GLU A 92 -29.14 -6.40 31.15
C GLU A 92 -29.39 -7.65 30.29
N GLU A 93 -30.35 -7.65 29.35
CA GLU A 93 -30.79 -8.89 28.67
C GLU A 93 -30.37 -9.09 27.19
N ASP A 94 -29.61 -8.22 26.54
CA ASP A 94 -29.28 -8.46 25.13
C ASP A 94 -27.85 -8.04 24.70
N ASP A 95 -26.87 -8.78 25.22
CA ASP A 95 -25.45 -8.64 24.88
C ASP A 95 -25.21 -8.78 23.37
N GLN A 96 -26.06 -9.52 22.65
CA GLN A 96 -25.99 -9.66 21.19
C GLN A 96 -26.59 -8.46 20.45
N ALA A 97 -27.76 -7.96 20.84
CA ALA A 97 -28.34 -6.77 20.22
C ALA A 97 -27.45 -5.53 20.41
N ASN A 98 -26.82 -5.38 21.57
CA ASN A 98 -25.89 -4.29 21.85
C ASN A 98 -24.67 -4.31 20.91
N VAL A 99 -24.15 -5.50 20.58
CA VAL A 99 -23.06 -5.66 19.60
C VAL A 99 -23.52 -5.32 18.18
N LEU A 100 -24.72 -5.78 17.78
CA LEU A 100 -25.28 -5.48 16.46
C LEU A 100 -25.49 -3.99 16.24
N VAL A 101 -26.12 -3.29 17.20
CA VAL A 101 -26.35 -1.84 17.14
C VAL A 101 -25.03 -1.08 17.02
N ARG A 102 -24.00 -1.49 17.78
CA ARG A 102 -22.66 -0.89 17.71
C ARG A 102 -22.00 -1.07 16.34
N GLU A 103 -22.17 -2.23 15.69
CA GLU A 103 -21.65 -2.47 14.34
C GLU A 103 -22.44 -1.68 13.27
N TRP A 104 -23.74 -1.50 13.43
CA TRP A 104 -24.58 -0.71 12.53
C TRP A 104 -24.28 0.80 12.58
N LEU A 105 -23.81 1.31 13.72
CA LEU A 105 -23.40 2.70 13.92
C LEU A 105 -22.05 3.07 13.28
N LYS A 106 -21.31 2.09 12.74
CA LYS A 106 -20.03 2.33 12.04
C LYS A 106 -20.28 2.78 10.59
N PRO A 107 -19.50 3.74 10.05
CA PRO A 107 -19.58 4.12 8.65
C PRO A 107 -19.26 2.93 7.74
N SER A 108 -19.89 2.90 6.56
CA SER A 108 -19.55 1.95 5.51
C SER A 108 -18.19 2.24 4.90
N ALA A 109 -17.40 1.21 4.62
CA ALA A 109 -16.06 1.35 4.05
C ALA A 109 -16.04 2.00 2.64
N GLY A 110 -17.16 2.00 1.90
CA GLY A 110 -17.24 2.60 0.56
C GLY A 110 -16.15 2.08 -0.39
N ASP A 111 -15.64 2.95 -1.26
CA ASP A 111 -14.52 2.67 -2.19
C ASP A 111 -13.15 2.77 -1.51
N PHE A 112 -13.02 2.16 -0.33
CA PHE A 112 -11.78 2.12 0.44
C PHE A 112 -10.59 1.71 -0.41
N VAL A 113 -10.69 0.56 -1.10
CA VAL A 113 -9.59 -0.04 -1.86
C VAL A 113 -9.11 0.87 -2.99
N LEU A 114 -10.01 1.62 -3.63
CA LEU A 114 -9.66 2.51 -4.74
C LEU A 114 -8.75 3.65 -4.27
N TRP A 115 -9.17 4.35 -3.22
CA TRP A 115 -8.42 5.49 -2.68
C TRP A 115 -7.08 5.06 -2.08
N GLU A 116 -7.08 3.94 -1.36
CA GLU A 116 -5.84 3.37 -0.81
C GLU A 116 -4.86 3.00 -1.91
N MET A 117 -5.31 2.30 -2.95
CA MET A 117 -4.44 1.93 -4.07
C MET A 117 -3.91 3.15 -4.82
N ASN A 118 -4.74 4.16 -5.06
CA ASN A 118 -4.32 5.39 -5.74
C ASN A 118 -3.15 6.07 -4.99
N GLU A 119 -3.25 6.16 -3.66
CA GLU A 119 -2.18 6.73 -2.85
C GLU A 119 -0.90 5.89 -2.89
N LYS A 120 -1.01 4.55 -2.77
CA LYS A 120 0.16 3.67 -2.88
C LYS A 120 0.85 3.79 -4.22
N ILE A 121 0.09 3.95 -5.29
CA ILE A 121 0.60 4.10 -6.65
C ILE A 121 1.29 5.44 -6.84
N ILE A 122 0.71 6.52 -6.30
CA ILE A 122 1.34 7.85 -6.34
C ILE A 122 2.69 7.80 -5.60
N MET A 123 2.72 7.22 -4.39
CA MET A 123 3.94 7.05 -3.60
C MET A 123 4.99 6.21 -4.34
N PHE A 124 4.58 5.08 -4.91
CA PHE A 124 5.46 4.24 -5.74
C PHE A 124 6.03 5.02 -6.94
N GLY A 125 5.19 5.77 -7.66
CA GLY A 125 5.61 6.56 -8.81
C GLY A 125 6.59 7.67 -8.43
N THR A 126 6.35 8.40 -7.33
CA THR A 126 7.30 9.42 -6.84
C THR A 126 8.64 8.82 -6.45
N THR A 127 8.64 7.67 -5.77
CA THR A 127 9.88 7.01 -5.33
C THR A 127 10.66 6.45 -6.52
N MET A 128 9.98 5.88 -7.51
CA MET A 128 10.64 5.27 -8.68
C MET A 128 11.13 6.31 -9.69
N MET A 129 10.33 7.34 -10.02
CA MET A 129 10.69 8.32 -11.06
C MET A 129 11.85 9.23 -10.68
N PHE A 130 12.05 9.45 -9.38
CA PHE A 130 13.04 10.39 -8.82
C PHE A 130 14.06 9.68 -7.92
N ALA A 131 14.26 8.37 -8.12
CA ALA A 131 15.14 7.54 -7.30
C ALA A 131 16.62 8.02 -7.34
N SER A 132 17.08 8.58 -8.46
CA SER A 132 18.45 9.07 -8.61
C SER A 132 18.78 10.30 -7.77
N LEU A 133 17.77 11.07 -7.35
CA LEU A 133 17.95 12.32 -6.62
C LEU A 133 18.03 12.09 -5.11
N PHE A 134 17.29 11.10 -4.60
CA PHE A 134 17.26 10.80 -3.18
C PHE A 134 17.29 9.29 -2.94
N PRO A 135 18.48 8.68 -2.75
CA PRO A 135 18.62 7.24 -2.60
C PRO A 135 18.01 6.69 -1.30
N LEU A 136 17.76 7.55 -0.31
CA LEU A 136 17.09 7.17 0.95
C LEU A 136 15.56 7.16 0.84
N ALA A 137 14.97 7.62 -0.27
CA ALA A 137 13.52 7.67 -0.46
C ALA A 137 12.82 6.31 -0.30
N PRO A 138 13.35 5.19 -0.85
CA PRO A 138 12.73 3.87 -0.72
C PRO A 138 12.66 3.40 0.74
N LEU A 139 13.66 3.73 1.55
CA LEU A 139 13.70 3.38 2.97
C LEU A 139 12.62 4.14 3.76
N LEU A 140 12.46 5.43 3.50
CA LEU A 140 11.38 6.22 4.11
C LEU A 140 10.01 5.73 3.68
N ALA A 141 9.82 5.46 2.38
CA ALA A 141 8.57 4.92 1.85
C ALA A 141 8.22 3.55 2.46
N LEU A 142 9.23 2.73 2.77
CA LEU A 142 9.06 1.46 3.46
C LEU A 142 8.59 1.67 4.91
N ILE A 143 9.20 2.58 5.68
CA ILE A 143 8.79 2.87 7.07
C ILE A 143 7.36 3.40 7.08
N ILE A 144 7.06 4.39 6.24
CA ILE A 144 5.72 4.97 6.11
C ILE A 144 4.71 3.90 5.67
N GLY A 145 5.09 3.04 4.72
CA GLY A 145 4.28 1.92 4.27
C GLY A 145 3.96 0.91 5.37
N PHE A 146 4.91 0.62 6.27
CA PHE A 146 4.67 -0.24 7.42
C PHE A 146 3.72 0.37 8.43
N VAL A 147 3.88 1.66 8.74
CA VAL A 147 2.97 2.39 9.65
C VAL A 147 1.56 2.42 9.07
N ASP A 148 1.42 2.77 7.79
CA ASP A 148 0.12 2.88 7.14
C ASP A 148 -0.60 1.53 7.04
N MET A 149 0.13 0.44 6.76
CA MET A 149 -0.45 -0.91 6.78
C MET A 149 -1.08 -1.26 8.14
N ARG A 150 -0.48 -0.81 9.25
CA ARG A 150 -1.04 -1.05 10.60
C ARG A 150 -2.28 -0.20 10.85
N ILE A 151 -2.26 1.06 10.42
CA ILE A 151 -3.38 1.99 10.56
C ILE A 151 -4.57 1.51 9.74
N ASP A 152 -4.36 1.08 8.50
CA ASP A 152 -5.38 0.53 7.63
C ASP A 152 -6.03 -0.73 8.21
N ALA A 153 -5.21 -1.64 8.75
CA ALA A 153 -5.71 -2.83 9.44
C ALA A 153 -6.55 -2.46 10.66
N HIS A 154 -6.10 -1.51 11.47
CA HIS A 154 -6.84 -1.04 12.64
C HIS A 154 -8.17 -0.37 12.23
N ARG A 155 -8.16 0.44 11.17
CA ARG A 155 -9.34 1.13 10.64
C ARG A 155 -10.40 0.17 10.13
N LEU A 156 -10.00 -0.87 9.39
CA LEU A 156 -10.92 -1.88 8.88
C LEU A 156 -11.55 -2.76 9.98
N ILE A 157 -10.85 -2.98 11.10
CA ILE A 157 -11.35 -3.82 12.20
C ILE A 157 -12.24 -3.01 13.15
N TRP A 158 -11.81 -1.80 13.53
CA TRP A 158 -12.44 -1.06 14.63
C TRP A 158 -13.35 0.09 14.21
N PHE A 159 -13.06 0.75 13.09
CA PHE A 159 -13.76 1.98 12.70
C PHE A 159 -14.77 1.77 11.57
N ASN A 160 -14.47 0.92 10.60
CA ASN A 160 -15.36 0.65 9.48
C ASN A 160 -16.27 -0.54 9.77
N ARG A 161 -17.47 -0.52 9.17
CA ARG A 161 -18.33 -1.71 9.10
C ARG A 161 -17.65 -2.75 8.21
N LYS A 162 -17.80 -4.04 8.57
CA LYS A 162 -17.25 -5.16 7.80
C LYS A 162 -17.64 -5.06 6.30
N PRO A 163 -16.66 -5.01 5.38
CA PRO A 163 -16.94 -4.98 3.95
C PRO A 163 -17.41 -6.35 3.44
N ILE A 164 -18.12 -6.34 2.31
CA ILE A 164 -18.58 -7.56 1.63
C ILE A 164 -17.37 -8.19 0.91
N PRO A 165 -17.08 -9.49 1.13
CA PRO A 165 -15.97 -10.15 0.46
C PRO A 165 -16.24 -10.28 -1.04
N MET A 166 -15.32 -9.79 -1.87
CA MET A 166 -15.32 -9.98 -3.31
C MET A 166 -14.10 -10.79 -3.74
N ILE A 167 -14.29 -11.78 -4.60
CA ILE A 167 -13.20 -12.61 -5.12
C ILE A 167 -12.64 -11.92 -6.37
N THR A 168 -11.33 -11.63 -6.38
CA THR A 168 -10.65 -11.02 -7.54
C THR A 168 -9.45 -11.86 -7.95
N ASN A 169 -9.16 -11.88 -9.26
CA ASN A 169 -7.99 -12.57 -9.82
C ASN A 169 -6.80 -11.60 -9.92
N GLY A 170 -6.40 -11.02 -8.78
CA GLY A 170 -5.30 -10.06 -8.68
C GLY A 170 -5.74 -8.62 -8.46
N ILE A 171 -4.80 -7.68 -8.65
CA ILE A 171 -4.97 -6.25 -8.34
C ILE A 171 -5.78 -5.52 -9.42
N GLY A 172 -5.87 -6.06 -10.66
CA GLY A 172 -6.68 -5.48 -11.74
C GLY A 172 -5.96 -4.38 -12.52
N ILE A 173 -6.67 -3.28 -12.85
CA ILE A 173 -6.19 -2.15 -13.68
C ILE A 173 -4.93 -1.46 -13.15
N TRP A 174 -4.64 -1.63 -11.87
CA TRP A 174 -3.46 -1.04 -11.26
C TRP A 174 -2.16 -1.68 -11.75
N LEU A 175 -2.16 -2.94 -12.18
CA LEU A 175 -0.97 -3.58 -12.75
C LEU A 175 -0.46 -2.86 -14.01
N PRO A 176 -1.27 -2.64 -15.06
CA PRO A 176 -0.81 -1.89 -16.23
C PRO A 176 -0.40 -0.45 -15.86
N ILE A 177 -1.06 0.19 -14.90
CA ILE A 177 -0.65 1.52 -14.40
C ILE A 177 0.75 1.48 -13.77
N LEU A 178 1.04 0.49 -12.91
CA LEU A 178 2.36 0.31 -12.32
C LEU A 178 3.41 0.04 -13.39
N THR A 179 3.09 -0.76 -14.41
CA THR A 179 4.03 -0.99 -15.53
C THR A 179 4.29 0.28 -16.32
N PHE A 180 3.27 1.11 -16.57
CA PHE A 180 3.42 2.41 -17.22
C PHE A 180 4.32 3.34 -16.40
N LEU A 181 4.10 3.43 -15.10
CA LEU A 181 4.94 4.23 -14.20
C LEU A 181 6.39 3.73 -14.16
N GLN A 182 6.62 2.42 -14.25
CA GLN A 182 7.97 1.86 -14.37
C GLN A 182 8.65 2.29 -15.67
N TYR A 183 7.94 2.28 -16.79
CA TYR A 183 8.49 2.79 -18.04
C TYR A 183 8.86 4.27 -17.90
N CYS A 184 7.91 5.11 -17.47
CA CYS A 184 8.19 6.53 -17.25
C CYS A 184 9.36 6.74 -16.28
N ALA A 185 9.49 5.94 -15.22
CA ALA A 185 10.61 6.04 -14.28
C ALA A 185 11.97 5.80 -14.93
N VAL A 186 12.09 4.85 -15.88
CA VAL A 186 13.35 4.66 -16.62
C VAL A 186 13.67 5.89 -17.45
N PHE A 187 12.67 6.48 -18.13
CA PHE A 187 12.84 7.71 -18.89
C PHE A 187 13.27 8.87 -17.99
N THR A 188 12.54 9.15 -16.91
CA THR A 188 12.81 10.30 -16.04
C THR A 188 14.17 10.21 -15.38
N ASN A 189 14.56 9.04 -14.84
CA ASN A 189 15.88 8.88 -14.23
C ASN A 189 17.01 9.03 -15.27
N ALA A 190 16.82 8.54 -16.50
CA ALA A 190 17.80 8.72 -17.57
C ALA A 190 18.01 10.21 -17.89
N PHE A 191 16.91 10.96 -18.02
CA PHE A 191 16.96 12.41 -18.23
C PHE A 191 17.59 13.14 -17.05
N ILE A 192 17.21 12.81 -15.81
CA ILE A 192 17.80 13.42 -14.60
C ILE A 192 19.32 13.21 -14.58
N VAL A 193 19.80 12.00 -14.87
CA VAL A 193 21.25 11.74 -14.91
C VAL A 193 21.92 12.56 -16.02
N ALA A 194 21.38 12.56 -17.23
CA ALA A 194 22.00 13.26 -18.35
C ALA A 194 22.03 14.79 -18.21
N PHE A 195 21.05 15.36 -17.52
CA PHE A 195 20.80 16.80 -17.49
C PHE A 195 21.06 17.45 -16.13
N THR A 196 20.73 16.79 -15.02
CA THR A 196 20.90 17.33 -13.67
C THR A 196 22.27 17.02 -13.08
N SER A 197 22.88 15.89 -13.42
CA SER A 197 24.16 15.51 -12.82
C SER A 197 25.35 16.01 -13.67
N GLY A 198 26.41 16.45 -13.00
CA GLY A 198 27.74 16.68 -13.60
C GLY A 198 28.39 15.41 -14.17
N PHE A 199 27.61 14.35 -14.36
CA PHE A 199 28.06 13.10 -14.93
C PHE A 199 28.60 13.28 -16.35
N CYS A 200 28.04 14.20 -17.15
CA CYS A 200 28.59 14.50 -18.47
C CYS A 200 30.03 15.02 -18.38
N SER A 201 30.29 16.02 -17.53
CA SER A 201 31.62 16.60 -17.36
C SER A 201 32.59 15.64 -16.68
N THR A 202 32.11 14.81 -15.74
CA THR A 202 32.94 13.84 -15.02
C THR A 202 33.29 12.62 -15.88
N PHE A 203 32.35 12.12 -16.69
CA PHE A 203 32.52 10.88 -17.47
C PHE A 203 33.28 11.12 -18.78
N LEU A 204 33.01 12.23 -19.47
CA LEU A 204 33.67 12.55 -20.73
C LEU A 204 34.97 13.35 -20.56
N ALA A 205 35.35 13.69 -19.32
CA ALA A 205 36.58 14.39 -18.91
C ALA A 205 36.87 15.75 -19.60
N ASP A 206 36.10 16.13 -20.62
CA ASP A 206 36.22 17.35 -21.41
C ASP A 206 34.84 18.03 -21.49
N ASN A 207 34.74 19.25 -20.94
CA ASN A 207 33.51 20.04 -20.94
C ASN A 207 33.01 20.43 -22.34
N GLU A 208 33.89 20.35 -23.34
CA GLU A 208 33.61 20.75 -24.73
C GLU A 208 32.67 19.78 -25.45
N TYR A 209 32.61 18.50 -25.05
CA TYR A 209 31.74 17.49 -25.65
C TYR A 209 30.36 17.37 -24.99
N CYS A 210 30.03 18.23 -24.01
CA CYS A 210 28.74 18.18 -23.32
C CYS A 210 27.60 18.90 -24.05
N THR A 211 27.52 18.71 -25.36
CA THR A 211 26.41 19.20 -26.20
C THR A 211 25.11 18.46 -25.88
N VAL A 212 23.97 19.09 -26.19
CA VAL A 212 22.64 18.49 -25.98
C VAL A 212 22.51 17.15 -26.73
N GLN A 213 23.13 17.03 -27.90
CA GLN A 213 23.14 15.79 -28.70
C GLN A 213 23.83 14.64 -27.96
N ASN A 214 25.01 14.87 -27.40
CA ASN A 214 25.76 13.83 -26.67
C ASN A 214 25.04 13.40 -25.39
N ARG A 215 24.37 14.34 -24.70
CA ARG A 215 23.51 14.01 -23.54
C ARG A 215 22.36 13.10 -23.93
N LEU A 216 21.73 13.32 -25.08
CA LEU A 216 20.65 12.45 -25.58
C LEU A 216 21.15 11.05 -25.95
N ILE A 217 22.37 10.92 -26.49
CA ILE A 217 22.99 9.61 -26.75
C ILE A 217 23.15 8.83 -25.44
N ILE A 218 23.63 9.48 -24.37
CA ILE A 218 23.75 8.86 -23.04
C ILE A 218 22.38 8.37 -22.53
N VAL A 219 21.32 9.18 -22.69
CA VAL A 219 19.94 8.79 -22.33
C VAL A 219 19.52 7.52 -23.08
N ILE A 220 19.75 7.46 -24.40
CA ILE A 220 19.38 6.32 -25.24
C ILE A 220 20.13 5.06 -24.79
N VAL A 221 21.44 5.16 -24.57
CA VAL A 221 22.26 4.02 -24.12
C VAL A 221 21.79 3.52 -22.75
N PHE A 222 21.59 4.43 -21.79
CA PHE A 222 21.11 4.10 -20.45
C PHE A 222 19.74 3.42 -20.49
N GLN A 223 18.79 3.93 -21.29
CA GLN A 223 17.47 3.33 -21.45
C GLN A 223 17.53 1.90 -22.00
N ASN A 224 18.27 1.71 -23.10
CA ASN A 224 18.38 0.40 -23.73
C ASN A 224 19.03 -0.61 -22.78
N LEU A 225 20.03 -0.19 -21.99
CA LEU A 225 20.65 -1.02 -20.98
C LEU A 225 19.64 -1.45 -19.89
N VAL A 226 18.89 -0.49 -19.33
CA VAL A 226 17.92 -0.78 -18.26
C VAL A 226 16.76 -1.63 -18.76
N PHE A 227 16.27 -1.38 -19.98
CA PHE A 227 15.23 -2.22 -20.58
C PHE A 227 15.74 -3.62 -20.93
N GLY A 228 16.98 -3.75 -21.42
CA GLY A 228 17.65 -5.02 -21.65
C GLY A 228 17.77 -5.83 -20.35
N LEU A 229 18.19 -5.20 -19.25
CA LEU A 229 18.25 -5.84 -17.94
C LEU A 229 16.86 -6.26 -17.44
N LYS A 230 15.84 -5.41 -17.59
CA LYS A 230 14.45 -5.75 -17.24
C LYS A 230 13.95 -6.97 -18.02
N TYR A 231 14.23 -7.03 -19.32
CA TYR A 231 13.86 -8.16 -20.17
C TYR A 231 14.59 -9.45 -19.77
N LEU A 232 15.88 -9.35 -19.46
CA LEU A 232 16.67 -10.48 -18.98
C LEU A 232 16.13 -11.02 -17.65
N LEU A 233 15.85 -10.14 -16.69
CA LEU A 233 15.25 -10.53 -15.40
C LEU A 233 13.88 -11.18 -15.59
N SER A 234 13.06 -10.65 -16.49
CA SER A 234 11.76 -11.25 -16.81
C SER A 234 11.87 -12.61 -17.51
N SER A 235 12.99 -12.88 -18.18
CA SER A 235 13.25 -14.18 -18.84
C SER A 235 13.77 -15.22 -17.85
N VAL A 236 14.55 -14.79 -16.86
CA VAL A 236 15.12 -15.66 -15.82
C VAL A 236 14.07 -16.05 -14.78
N ILE A 237 13.19 -15.13 -14.39
CA ILE A 237 12.21 -15.37 -13.32
C ILE A 237 10.95 -16.04 -13.90
N PRO A 238 10.66 -17.31 -13.56
CA PRO A 238 9.45 -17.97 -14.03
C PRO A 238 8.21 -17.33 -13.40
N SER A 239 7.21 -17.00 -14.22
CA SER A 239 5.96 -16.35 -13.79
C SER A 239 5.12 -17.14 -12.78
N VAL A 240 5.35 -18.45 -12.65
CA VAL A 240 4.66 -19.31 -11.68
C VAL A 240 5.69 -20.15 -10.91
N PRO A 241 5.74 -20.05 -9.57
CA PRO A 241 6.66 -20.86 -8.76
C PRO A 241 6.28 -22.35 -8.80
N ALA A 242 7.28 -23.21 -8.59
CA ALA A 242 7.14 -24.66 -8.72
C ALA A 242 6.08 -25.26 -7.78
N SER A 243 5.97 -24.74 -6.56
CA SER A 243 4.98 -25.18 -5.56
C SER A 243 3.54 -24.99 -6.07
N ILE A 244 3.27 -23.87 -6.73
CA ILE A 244 1.95 -23.55 -7.31
C ILE A 244 1.68 -24.43 -8.53
N LYS A 245 2.68 -24.68 -9.40
CA LYS A 245 2.55 -25.61 -10.54
C LYS A 245 2.16 -27.02 -10.08
N VAL A 246 2.81 -27.54 -9.03
CA VAL A 246 2.49 -28.85 -8.46
C VAL A 246 1.07 -28.86 -7.87
N ALA A 247 0.68 -27.82 -7.14
CA ALA A 247 -0.66 -27.70 -6.59
C ALA A 247 -1.75 -27.64 -7.67
N LEU A 248 -1.53 -26.89 -8.75
CA LEU A 248 -2.42 -26.82 -9.91
C LEU A 248 -2.55 -28.16 -10.62
N ARG A 249 -1.44 -28.85 -10.90
CA ARG A 249 -1.44 -30.20 -11.48
C ARG A 249 -2.24 -31.17 -10.64
N LYS A 250 -2.06 -31.13 -9.31
CA LYS A 250 -2.82 -31.96 -8.37
C LYS A 250 -4.31 -31.66 -8.41
N LYS A 251 -4.71 -30.37 -8.43
CA LYS A 251 -6.13 -29.99 -8.56
C LYS A 251 -6.72 -30.52 -9.87
N ARG A 252 -6.03 -30.31 -11.00
CA ARG A 252 -6.47 -30.80 -12.33
C ARG A 252 -6.62 -32.32 -12.35
N TYR A 253 -5.64 -33.05 -11.81
CA TYR A 253 -5.72 -34.51 -11.69
C TYR A 253 -6.92 -34.97 -10.87
N VAL A 254 -7.16 -34.37 -9.70
CA VAL A 254 -8.29 -34.74 -8.84
C VAL A 254 -9.62 -34.45 -9.52
N VAL A 255 -9.76 -33.30 -10.19
CA VAL A 255 -10.98 -32.95 -10.92
C VAL A 255 -11.22 -33.93 -12.07
N ALA A 256 -10.20 -34.20 -12.90
CA ALA A 256 -10.31 -35.16 -14.00
C ALA A 256 -10.73 -36.56 -13.50
N HIS A 257 -10.13 -37.02 -12.40
CA HIS A 257 -10.47 -38.33 -11.81
C HIS A 257 -11.91 -38.39 -11.30
N ILE A 258 -12.42 -37.32 -10.70
CA ILE A 258 -13.81 -37.24 -10.23
C ILE A 258 -14.77 -37.24 -11.42
N MET A 259 -14.44 -36.52 -12.50
CA MET A 259 -15.28 -36.49 -13.70
C MET A 259 -15.31 -37.84 -14.43
N GLU A 260 -14.19 -38.57 -14.44
CA GLU A 260 -14.08 -39.89 -15.10
C GLU A 260 -14.75 -41.01 -14.28
N LYS A 261 -14.46 -41.08 -12.98
CA LYS A 261 -14.87 -42.21 -12.13
C LYS A 261 -16.09 -41.93 -11.25
N GLY A 262 -16.57 -40.69 -11.21
CA GLY A 262 -17.62 -40.24 -10.29
C GLY A 262 -17.19 -40.19 -8.82
N ASP A 263 -15.94 -40.51 -8.51
CA ASP A 263 -15.46 -40.75 -7.15
C ASP A 263 -14.16 -40.00 -6.83
N VAL A 264 -13.97 -39.69 -5.53
CA VAL A 264 -12.79 -38.95 -5.07
C VAL A 264 -11.59 -39.90 -4.90
N PRO A 265 -10.37 -39.52 -5.34
CA PRO A 265 -9.19 -40.37 -5.20
C PRO A 265 -8.98 -40.88 -3.76
N HIS A 266 -8.68 -42.17 -3.61
CA HIS A 266 -8.59 -42.86 -2.31
C HIS A 266 -7.70 -42.12 -1.28
N LYS A 267 -6.51 -41.66 -1.70
CA LYS A 267 -5.59 -40.90 -0.84
C LYS A 267 -6.18 -39.57 -0.33
N THR A 268 -6.98 -38.90 -1.15
CA THR A 268 -7.69 -37.66 -0.77
C THR A 268 -8.84 -37.96 0.19
N ARG A 269 -9.57 -39.06 -0.05
CA ARG A 269 -10.66 -39.53 0.81
C ARG A 269 -10.19 -39.81 2.24
N ILE A 270 -9.08 -40.54 2.41
CA ILE A 270 -8.50 -40.84 3.73
C ILE A 270 -8.09 -39.55 4.46
N LYS A 271 -7.38 -38.64 3.78
CA LYS A 271 -6.96 -37.37 4.39
C LYS A 271 -8.13 -36.50 4.84
N LYS A 272 -9.25 -36.53 4.12
CA LYS A 272 -10.47 -35.82 4.52
C LYS A 272 -11.08 -36.44 5.78
N ARG A 273 -11.18 -37.78 5.84
CA ARG A 273 -11.69 -38.51 7.02
C ARG A 273 -10.87 -38.24 8.28
N THR A 274 -9.54 -38.28 8.20
CA THR A 274 -8.68 -38.01 9.37
C THR A 274 -8.79 -36.57 9.86
N ARG A 275 -8.91 -35.58 8.96
CA ARG A 275 -9.16 -34.19 9.35
C ARG A 275 -10.50 -34.01 10.05
N ILE A 276 -11.57 -34.62 9.53
CA ILE A 276 -12.90 -34.54 10.15
C ILE A 276 -12.88 -35.21 11.52
N ALA A 277 -12.27 -36.38 11.65
CA ALA A 277 -12.12 -37.06 12.94
C ALA A 277 -11.34 -36.20 13.95
N LYS A 278 -10.25 -35.54 13.52
CA LYS A 278 -9.48 -34.64 14.37
C LYS A 278 -10.29 -33.40 14.80
N LEU A 279 -11.06 -32.81 13.89
CA LEU A 279 -11.92 -31.66 14.21
C LEU A 279 -13.04 -32.05 15.18
N ALA A 280 -13.66 -33.21 14.99
CA ALA A 280 -14.68 -33.75 15.90
C ALA A 280 -14.12 -33.99 17.31
N TRP A 281 -12.89 -34.49 17.41
CA TRP A 281 -12.20 -34.66 18.70
C TRP A 281 -11.87 -33.32 19.38
N ILE A 282 -11.46 -32.30 18.63
CA ILE A 282 -11.18 -30.96 19.19
C ILE A 282 -12.48 -30.30 19.70
N THR A 283 -13.56 -30.37 18.92
CA THR A 283 -14.83 -29.74 19.29
C THR A 283 -15.50 -30.44 20.47
N SER A 284 -15.38 -31.77 20.59
CA SER A 284 -15.84 -32.48 21.78
C SER A 284 -15.06 -32.05 23.03
N ASN A 285 -13.73 -31.95 22.93
CA ASN A 285 -12.89 -31.53 24.05
C ASN A 285 -13.16 -30.08 24.51
N GLN A 286 -13.42 -29.16 23.57
CA GLN A 286 -13.83 -27.78 23.91
C GLN A 286 -15.19 -27.70 24.60
N ARG A 287 -16.16 -28.57 24.25
CA ARG A 287 -17.46 -28.65 24.94
C ARG A 287 -17.29 -29.15 26.38
N VAL A 288 -16.44 -30.15 26.61
CA VAL A 288 -16.13 -30.65 27.96
C VAL A 288 -15.52 -29.55 28.84
N GLN A 289 -14.59 -28.76 28.30
CA GLN A 289 -13.98 -27.63 29.02
C GLN A 289 -15.00 -26.51 29.35
N ARG A 290 -15.94 -26.22 28.44
CA ARG A 290 -17.03 -25.26 28.70
C ARG A 290 -18.06 -25.78 29.71
N GLY A 291 -18.31 -27.09 29.75
CA GLY A 291 -19.14 -27.74 30.77
C GLY A 291 -18.54 -27.60 32.17
N LYS A 292 -17.25 -27.90 32.34
CA LYS A 292 -16.53 -27.75 33.62
C LYS A 292 -16.50 -26.31 34.13
N LYS A 293 -16.41 -25.31 33.24
CA LYS A 293 -16.49 -23.88 33.61
C LYS A 293 -17.88 -23.40 34.03
N LYS A 294 -18.95 -24.06 33.56
CA LYS A 294 -20.33 -23.79 34.00
C LYS A 294 -20.67 -24.46 35.34
N GLU A 295 -19.98 -25.54 35.72
CA GLU A 295 -20.13 -26.19 37.02
C GLU A 295 -19.34 -25.50 38.16
N THR A 296 -18.51 -24.49 37.86
CA THR A 296 -17.73 -23.71 38.84
C THR A 296 -18.22 -22.27 39.02
N PRO A 297 -19.52 -22.07 39.32
CA PRO A 297 -19.84 -21.00 40.27
C PRO A 297 -21.08 -21.32 41.13
N LEU A 298 -21.02 -22.27 42.08
CA LEU A 298 -22.12 -22.39 43.08
C LEU A 298 -21.78 -23.16 44.37
N LYS A 299 -20.51 -23.36 44.73
CA LYS A 299 -20.16 -24.06 46.00
C LYS A 299 -19.53 -23.20 47.11
N ASN A 300 -19.18 -21.93 46.86
CA ASN A 300 -18.45 -21.09 47.83
C ASN A 300 -19.22 -19.89 48.41
N LYS A 301 -20.56 -19.86 48.33
CA LYS A 301 -21.39 -18.75 48.89
C LYS A 301 -22.39 -19.16 49.98
N ARG A 302 -22.24 -20.34 50.61
CA ARG A 302 -23.18 -20.84 51.64
C ARG A 302 -22.58 -21.09 53.03
N LEU A 303 -21.39 -20.56 53.35
CA LEU A 303 -20.73 -20.83 54.65
C LEU A 303 -20.17 -19.57 55.35
N LEU A 304 -20.74 -18.38 55.12
CA LEU A 304 -20.39 -17.16 55.88
C LEU A 304 -21.63 -16.33 56.23
N ALA A 305 -22.69 -17.01 56.66
CA ALA A 305 -23.89 -16.36 57.22
C ALA A 305 -24.42 -17.23 58.37
N GLU A 306 -23.56 -17.49 59.34
CA GLU A 306 -23.88 -17.99 60.68
C GLU A 306 -22.59 -17.77 61.49
N ASP A 307 -22.53 -16.57 62.09
CA ASP A 307 -21.87 -16.21 63.37
C ASP A 307 -21.88 -14.69 63.54
#